data_AF-A0A6I4XW15-F1
#
_entry.id   AF-A0A6I4XW15-F1
#
_cell.length_a   1.000
_cell.length_b   1.000
_cell.length_c   1.000
_cell.angle_alpha   90.00
_cell.angle_beta   90.00
_cell.angle_gamma   90.00
#
_symmetry.space_group_name_H-M   'P 1'
#
loop_
_entity.id
_entity.type
_entity.pdbx_description
1 polymer ?
#
loop_
_entity_poly.entity_id
_entity_poly.type
_entity_poly.pdbx_seq_one_letter_code
_entity_poly.pdbx_strand_id
1 'polypeptide(L)'
;LQIDLNDRMTKADGISLLAKPTTVKLKLDFNGKTAGNTATNANSYSTDFTAKILKKPTDVWEEVSQADYNKMASRDDEGVKTGSTQSGVIPQQLAAFNLVEAAKKLIPQMFETFTTDEAVAFVRQNVQFFTINQRVKAAAPNNQTIKIAAYLPTTDNWVTQIQESAKEFSDFSIQINDQNFITD
;
A
#
# COMPACT_ATOMS: atom_id res chain seq x y z
N LEU A 1 -21.53 8.54 56.16
CA LEU A 1 -22.06 8.39 54.78
C LEU A 1 -21.30 9.38 53.94
N GLN A 2 -20.25 8.89 53.31
CA GLN A 2 -20.30 8.28 51.99
C GLN A 2 -19.97 9.37 50.98
N ILE A 3 -18.79 9.18 50.40
CA ILE A 3 -18.62 9.36 48.96
C ILE A 3 -18.75 10.82 48.54
N ASP A 4 -17.70 11.60 48.75
CA ASP A 4 -17.51 12.77 47.87
C ASP A 4 -16.05 12.96 47.47
N LEU A 5 -15.31 11.84 47.38
CA LEU A 5 -13.97 11.80 46.78
C LEU A 5 -13.80 10.61 45.82
N ASN A 6 -14.86 9.83 45.57
CA ASN A 6 -14.98 9.04 44.33
C ASN A 6 -15.12 9.96 43.09
N ASP A 7 -15.23 11.28 43.29
CA ASP A 7 -15.42 12.28 42.24
C ASP A 7 -14.11 12.89 41.71
N ARG A 8 -12.95 12.42 42.18
CA ARG A 8 -11.67 12.81 41.58
C ARG A 8 -11.35 11.88 40.42
N MET A 9 -12.08 12.06 39.33
CA MET A 9 -11.62 11.66 38.00
C MET A 9 -10.16 12.14 37.87
N THR A 10 -9.21 11.21 37.80
CA THR A 10 -7.80 11.60 37.78
C THR A 10 -7.55 12.38 36.48
N LYS A 11 -6.53 13.25 36.44
CA LYS A 11 -6.16 13.91 35.17
C LYS A 11 -5.92 12.89 34.05
N ALA A 12 -5.50 11.67 34.40
CA ALA A 12 -5.34 10.55 33.48
C ALA A 12 -6.70 10.02 32.97
N ASP A 13 -7.70 9.87 33.84
CA ASP A 13 -9.07 9.47 33.47
C ASP A 13 -9.78 10.54 32.63
N GLY A 14 -9.52 11.83 32.91
CA GLY A 14 -10.04 12.93 32.09
C GLY A 14 -9.40 13.01 30.70
N ILE A 15 -8.11 12.67 30.58
CA ILE A 15 -7.42 12.56 29.28
C ILE A 15 -7.90 11.33 28.51
N SER A 16 -8.18 10.21 29.18
CA SER A 16 -8.69 8.99 28.52
C SER A 16 -10.11 9.17 27.96
N LEU A 17 -10.95 9.99 28.62
CA LEU A 17 -12.28 10.40 28.13
C LEU A 17 -12.24 11.32 26.90
N LEU A 18 -11.15 12.10 26.73
CA LEU A 18 -10.94 12.99 25.57
C LEU A 18 -10.17 12.32 24.43
N ALA A 19 -9.46 11.23 24.72
CA ALA A 19 -8.72 10.43 23.75
C ALA A 19 -9.67 9.49 22.99
N LYS A 20 -10.51 10.05 22.11
CA LYS A 20 -11.07 9.22 21.04
C LYS A 20 -9.91 8.69 20.19
N PRO A 21 -9.97 7.44 19.70
CA PRO A 21 -9.01 6.96 18.72
C PRO A 21 -8.97 7.93 17.55
N THR A 22 -7.88 8.68 17.40
CA THR A 22 -7.71 9.59 16.28
C THR A 22 -7.36 8.74 15.07
N THR A 23 -8.24 8.72 14.07
CA THR A 23 -7.94 8.09 12.79
C THR A 23 -6.98 8.99 12.03
N VAL A 24 -5.74 8.54 11.84
CA VAL A 24 -4.75 9.24 11.02
C VAL A 24 -4.80 8.67 9.61
N LYS A 25 -4.99 9.54 8.61
CA LYS A 25 -4.91 9.15 7.20
C LYS A 25 -3.47 9.32 6.72
N LEU A 26 -2.86 8.22 6.30
CA LEU A 26 -1.54 8.20 5.68
C LEU A 26 -1.66 8.06 4.17
N LYS A 27 -0.99 8.93 3.43
CA LYS A 27 -0.84 8.81 1.98
C LYS A 27 0.47 8.09 1.68
N LEU A 28 0.37 6.90 1.12
CA LEU A 28 1.51 6.13 0.63
C LEU A 28 1.59 6.35 -0.88
N ASP A 29 2.51 7.19 -1.32
CA ASP A 29 2.75 7.47 -2.74
C ASP A 29 4.24 7.48 -3.05
N PHE A 30 4.57 7.77 -4.31
CA PHE A 30 5.94 7.81 -4.81
C PHE A 30 6.51 9.23 -4.85
N ASN A 31 5.88 10.21 -4.19
CA ASN A 31 6.44 11.56 -4.13
C ASN A 31 7.77 11.53 -3.36
N GLY A 32 8.79 12.18 -3.93
CA GLY A 32 10.14 12.19 -3.37
C GLY A 32 10.86 10.83 -3.40
N LYS A 33 10.33 9.83 -4.12
CA LYS A 33 10.98 8.53 -4.29
C LYS A 33 12.20 8.66 -5.21
N THR A 34 13.33 8.15 -4.71
CA THR A 34 14.53 7.90 -5.53
C THR A 34 14.65 6.39 -5.79
N ALA A 35 14.80 5.97 -7.05
CA ALA A 35 14.94 4.57 -7.42
C ALA A 35 16.11 3.91 -6.66
N GLY A 36 15.92 2.69 -6.16
CA GLY A 36 16.92 1.98 -5.33
C GLY A 36 17.13 2.54 -3.91
N ASN A 37 16.54 3.68 -3.55
CA ASN A 37 16.65 4.27 -2.22
C ASN A 37 15.39 4.00 -1.40
N THR A 38 15.52 3.36 -0.24
CA THR A 38 14.42 3.10 0.69
C THR A 38 14.40 4.04 1.89
N ALA A 39 15.47 4.80 2.14
CA ALA A 39 15.58 5.67 3.31
C ALA A 39 14.65 6.88 3.26
N THR A 40 14.48 7.50 2.08
CA THR A 40 13.59 8.67 1.92
C THR A 40 12.15 8.24 1.69
N ASN A 41 11.95 7.23 0.86
CA ASN A 41 10.66 6.63 0.55
C ASN A 41 10.86 5.12 0.33
N ALA A 42 10.38 4.31 1.27
CA ALA A 42 10.52 2.87 1.26
C ALA A 42 9.51 2.15 0.35
N ASN A 43 8.60 2.88 -0.29
CA ASN A 43 7.70 2.30 -1.27
C ASN A 43 8.45 1.96 -2.56
N SER A 44 8.01 0.92 -3.26
CA SER A 44 8.57 0.54 -4.55
C SER A 44 7.49 0.23 -5.57
N TYR A 45 7.84 0.41 -6.83
CA TYR A 45 7.05 -0.01 -7.97
C TYR A 45 7.94 -0.78 -8.92
N SER A 46 7.46 -1.94 -9.37
CA SER A 46 8.23 -2.85 -10.20
C SER A 46 7.38 -3.36 -11.35
N THR A 47 8.04 -3.82 -12.40
CA THR A 47 7.36 -4.33 -13.60
C THR A 47 7.98 -5.64 -14.07
N ASP A 48 7.20 -6.41 -14.81
CA ASP A 48 7.67 -7.58 -15.54
C ASP A 48 6.88 -7.70 -16.85
N PHE A 49 7.57 -7.92 -17.96
CA PHE A 49 6.98 -8.09 -19.29
C PHE A 49 7.46 -9.38 -19.97
N THR A 50 7.92 -10.35 -19.18
CA THR A 50 8.52 -11.61 -19.66
C THR A 50 7.87 -12.85 -19.04
N ALA A 51 7.24 -12.73 -17.87
CA ALA A 51 6.66 -13.83 -17.15
C ALA A 51 5.43 -14.43 -17.86
N LYS A 52 5.35 -15.76 -17.88
CA LYS A 52 4.21 -16.53 -18.40
C LYS A 52 3.19 -16.92 -17.33
N ILE A 53 3.52 -16.64 -16.07
CA ILE A 53 2.67 -16.87 -14.90
C ILE A 53 2.60 -15.59 -14.06
N LEU A 54 1.57 -15.49 -13.23
CA LEU A 54 1.45 -14.41 -12.27
C LEU A 54 2.53 -14.58 -11.20
N LYS A 55 3.40 -13.59 -11.07
CA LYS A 55 4.51 -13.59 -10.12
C LYS A 55 4.01 -13.33 -8.71
N LYS A 56 4.72 -13.90 -7.74
CA LYS A 56 4.55 -13.61 -6.32
C LYS A 56 5.32 -12.36 -5.94
N PRO A 57 4.95 -11.66 -4.85
CA PRO A 57 5.75 -10.54 -4.34
C PRO A 57 7.19 -10.93 -4.00
N THR A 58 7.44 -12.19 -3.63
CA THR A 58 8.76 -12.73 -3.28
C THR A 58 9.62 -13.14 -4.48
N ASP A 59 9.06 -13.14 -5.70
CA ASP A 59 9.84 -13.41 -6.90
C ASP A 59 10.79 -12.24 -7.21
N VAL A 60 11.75 -12.44 -8.10
CA VAL A 60 12.66 -11.36 -8.53
C VAL A 60 11.89 -10.38 -9.40
N TRP A 61 11.77 -9.12 -9.01
CA TRP A 61 11.12 -8.06 -9.79
C TRP A 61 12.10 -6.95 -10.17
N GLU A 62 11.88 -6.33 -11.33
CA GLU A 62 12.66 -5.17 -11.79
C GLU A 62 11.98 -3.88 -11.32
N GLU A 63 12.63 -3.13 -10.42
CA GLU A 63 12.17 -1.81 -9.99
C GLU A 63 12.16 -0.85 -11.19
N VAL A 64 11.15 0.02 -11.26
CA VAL A 64 11.06 1.02 -12.32
C VAL A 64 12.16 2.08 -12.21
N SER A 65 12.43 2.73 -13.34
CA SER A 65 13.43 3.79 -13.42
C SER A 65 13.04 5.04 -12.62
N GLN A 66 14.01 5.92 -12.33
CA GLN A 66 13.72 7.22 -11.75
C GLN A 66 12.75 8.05 -12.61
N ALA A 67 12.85 7.96 -13.94
CA ALA A 67 11.96 8.67 -14.84
C ALA A 67 10.51 8.23 -14.68
N ASP A 68 10.27 6.94 -14.45
CA ASP A 68 8.93 6.40 -14.22
C ASP A 68 8.38 6.78 -12.84
N TYR A 69 9.23 6.81 -11.80
CA TYR A 69 8.83 7.40 -10.52
C TYR A 69 8.43 8.88 -10.65
N ASN A 70 9.17 9.66 -11.45
CA ASN A 70 8.83 11.06 -11.69
C ASN A 70 7.46 11.22 -12.37
N LYS A 71 7.12 10.35 -13.34
CA LYS A 71 5.78 10.33 -13.98
C LYS A 71 4.67 9.95 -12.99
N MET A 72 4.91 8.96 -12.13
CA MET A 72 3.94 8.58 -11.09
C MET A 72 3.72 9.71 -10.07
N ALA A 73 4.75 10.51 -9.80
CA ALA A 73 4.66 11.70 -8.95
C ALA A 73 3.93 12.86 -9.64
N SER A 74 4.16 13.08 -10.95
CA SER A 74 3.53 14.17 -11.72
C SER A 74 2.04 13.94 -12.00
N ARG A 75 1.60 12.67 -12.12
CA ARG A 75 0.19 12.30 -12.41
C ARG A 75 -0.34 12.90 -13.73
N ASP A 76 0.51 12.94 -14.75
CA ASP A 76 0.27 13.56 -16.07
C ASP A 76 -0.21 12.56 -17.16
N ASP A 77 -0.82 11.45 -16.77
CA ASP A 77 -1.24 10.36 -17.66
C ASP A 77 -0.10 9.72 -18.49
N GLU A 78 1.17 10.03 -18.20
CA GLU A 78 2.31 9.33 -18.83
C GLU A 78 2.62 7.99 -18.17
N GLY A 79 2.44 7.91 -16.84
CA GLY A 79 2.44 6.69 -16.01
C GLY A 79 3.57 5.68 -16.25
N VAL A 80 3.41 4.48 -15.68
CA VAL A 80 4.28 3.33 -15.97
C VAL A 80 3.61 2.45 -17.01
N LYS A 81 4.29 2.20 -18.13
CA LYS A 81 3.79 1.37 -19.22
C LYS A 81 4.49 0.02 -19.20
N THR A 82 3.71 -1.06 -19.11
CA THR A 82 4.22 -2.43 -19.18
C THR A 82 3.38 -3.21 -20.18
N GLY A 83 4.03 -3.77 -21.19
CA GLY A 83 3.37 -4.47 -22.28
C GLY A 83 4.30 -5.47 -22.94
N SER A 84 3.73 -6.45 -23.64
CA SER A 84 4.49 -7.47 -24.38
C SER A 84 3.74 -7.85 -25.65
N THR A 85 4.49 -8.17 -26.71
CA THR A 85 3.97 -8.73 -27.95
C THR A 85 4.16 -10.26 -28.02
N GLN A 86 4.80 -10.85 -27.02
CA GLN A 86 5.08 -12.28 -26.98
C GLN A 86 3.84 -13.07 -26.54
N SER A 87 3.55 -14.16 -27.25
CA SER A 87 2.43 -15.05 -26.91
C SER A 87 2.61 -15.70 -25.53
N GLY A 88 1.54 -15.64 -24.72
CA GLY A 88 1.49 -16.26 -23.40
C GLY A 88 2.23 -15.49 -22.30
N VAL A 89 2.78 -14.31 -22.59
CA VAL A 89 3.35 -13.43 -21.56
C VAL A 89 2.23 -12.61 -20.92
N ILE A 90 2.35 -12.41 -19.61
CA ILE A 90 1.44 -11.59 -18.81
C ILE A 90 2.24 -10.38 -18.32
N PRO A 91 2.10 -9.19 -18.95
CA PRO A 91 2.68 -7.96 -18.44
C PRO A 91 2.09 -7.65 -17.06
N GLN A 92 2.95 -7.42 -16.08
CA GLN A 92 2.58 -7.28 -14.68
C GLN A 92 3.30 -6.08 -14.05
N GLN A 93 2.65 -5.48 -13.07
CA GLN A 93 3.19 -4.40 -12.26
C GLN A 93 2.95 -4.74 -10.78
N LEU A 94 3.91 -4.42 -9.92
CA LEU A 94 3.84 -4.64 -8.49
C LEU A 94 4.09 -3.33 -7.77
N ALA A 95 3.14 -2.89 -6.96
CA ALA A 95 3.34 -1.81 -6.00
C ALA A 95 3.52 -2.42 -4.60
N ALA A 96 4.59 -2.04 -3.91
CA ALA A 96 4.82 -2.41 -2.51
C ALA A 96 4.93 -1.14 -1.66
N PHE A 97 4.18 -1.10 -0.56
CA PHE A 97 4.11 0.06 0.32
C PHE A 97 4.55 -0.32 1.72
N ASN A 98 5.49 0.45 2.29
CA ASN A 98 6.04 0.16 3.61
C ASN A 98 5.28 0.95 4.68
N LEU A 99 4.32 0.29 5.31
CA LEU A 99 3.49 0.87 6.37
C LEU A 99 4.27 1.17 7.65
N VAL A 100 5.29 0.36 7.98
CA VAL A 100 6.13 0.57 9.16
C VAL A 100 6.93 1.86 9.03
N GLU A 101 7.60 2.08 7.90
CA GLU A 101 8.34 3.31 7.64
C GLU A 101 7.43 4.54 7.57
N ALA A 102 6.20 4.38 7.07
CA ALA A 102 5.20 5.44 7.10
C ALA A 102 4.77 5.79 8.54
N ALA A 103 4.55 4.77 9.39
CA ALA A 103 4.19 4.96 10.79
C ALA A 103 5.34 5.58 11.61
N LYS A 104 6.58 5.15 11.38
CA LYS A 104 7.80 5.73 11.99
C LYS A 104 7.90 7.23 11.76
N LYS A 105 7.55 7.73 10.57
CA LYS A 105 7.57 9.16 10.27
C LYS A 105 6.56 9.98 11.08
N LEU A 106 5.46 9.36 11.53
CA LEU A 106 4.45 10.03 12.36
C LEU A 106 4.82 10.06 13.84
N ILE A 107 5.29 8.92 14.36
CA ILE A 107 5.52 8.71 15.79
C ILE A 107 6.89 8.04 16.02
N PRO A 108 8.00 8.68 15.63
CA PRO A 108 9.33 8.05 15.63
C PRO A 108 9.72 7.52 17.00
N GLN A 109 9.37 8.26 18.04
CA GLN A 109 9.69 7.97 19.45
C GLN A 109 9.16 6.61 19.93
N MET A 110 8.04 6.13 19.36
CA MET A 110 7.51 4.80 19.69
C MET A 110 8.30 3.68 19.00
N PHE A 111 8.75 3.91 17.78
CA PHE A 111 9.42 2.90 16.97
C PHE A 111 10.93 2.80 17.24
N GLU A 112 11.53 3.79 17.90
CA GLU A 112 12.95 3.75 18.32
C GLU A 112 13.25 2.56 19.23
N THR A 113 12.28 2.14 20.04
CA THR A 113 12.43 1.02 20.97
C THR A 113 11.91 -0.31 20.40
N PHE A 114 11.24 -0.29 19.24
CA PHE A 114 10.65 -1.48 18.65
C PHE A 114 11.67 -2.26 17.83
N THR A 115 11.66 -3.58 17.99
CA THR A 115 12.17 -4.51 16.98
C THR A 115 11.31 -4.47 15.71
N THR A 116 11.83 -5.03 14.62
CA THR A 116 11.07 -5.12 13.35
C THR A 116 9.73 -5.85 13.55
N ASP A 117 9.73 -6.97 14.26
CA ASP A 117 8.52 -7.78 14.48
C ASP A 117 7.48 -7.02 15.32
N GLU A 118 7.92 -6.29 16.35
CA GLU A 118 7.04 -5.44 17.16
C GLU A 118 6.43 -4.30 16.34
N ALA A 119 7.22 -3.69 15.44
CA ALA A 119 6.76 -2.66 14.55
C ALA A 119 5.69 -3.18 13.56
N VAL A 120 5.92 -4.35 12.96
CA VAL A 120 4.95 -5.01 12.07
C VAL A 120 3.68 -5.38 12.83
N ALA A 121 3.80 -5.99 14.01
CA ALA A 121 2.66 -6.36 14.85
C ALA A 121 1.83 -5.14 15.26
N PHE A 122 2.49 -4.04 15.64
CA PHE A 122 1.83 -2.78 15.96
C PHE A 122 1.05 -2.23 14.76
N VAL A 123 1.66 -2.17 13.58
CA VAL A 123 0.98 -1.69 12.36
C VAL A 123 -0.22 -2.58 12.04
N ARG A 124 -0.06 -3.91 12.03
CA ARG A 124 -1.15 -4.85 11.76
C ARG A 124 -2.34 -4.62 12.69
N GLN A 125 -2.10 -4.50 14.00
CA GLN A 125 -3.18 -4.32 14.98
C GLN A 125 -3.93 -2.98 14.84
N ASN A 126 -3.28 -1.94 14.32
CA ASN A 126 -3.82 -0.58 14.33
C ASN A 126 -4.33 -0.08 12.96
N VAL A 127 -3.98 -0.74 11.85
CA VAL A 127 -4.53 -0.38 10.52
C VAL A 127 -5.97 -0.85 10.42
N GLN A 128 -6.93 0.08 10.33
CA GLN A 128 -8.34 -0.28 10.19
C GLN A 128 -8.69 -0.70 8.75
N PHE A 129 -8.15 0.04 7.78
CA PHE A 129 -8.34 -0.22 6.35
C PHE A 129 -7.27 0.50 5.55
N PHE A 130 -7.11 0.09 4.29
CA PHE A 130 -6.36 0.84 3.30
C PHE A 130 -7.19 0.99 2.02
N THR A 131 -6.90 2.02 1.25
CA THR A 131 -7.59 2.28 -0.01
C THR A 131 -6.58 2.23 -1.14
N ILE A 132 -6.82 1.34 -2.09
CA ILE A 132 -6.07 1.29 -3.35
C ILE A 132 -6.74 2.29 -4.29
N ASN A 133 -5.98 3.29 -4.73
CA ASN A 133 -6.42 4.26 -5.73
C ASN A 133 -5.49 4.14 -6.94
N GLN A 134 -6.05 3.87 -8.12
CA GLN A 134 -5.29 3.60 -9.34
C GLN A 134 -5.93 4.32 -10.52
N ARG A 135 -5.11 5.01 -11.31
CA ARG A 135 -5.51 5.58 -12.60
C ARG A 135 -4.82 4.80 -13.69
N VAL A 136 -5.58 4.01 -14.46
CA VAL A 136 -5.00 3.03 -15.39
C VAL A 136 -5.74 3.00 -16.72
N LYS A 137 -5.05 2.50 -17.73
CA LYS A 137 -5.57 2.20 -19.07
C LYS A 137 -5.03 0.84 -19.51
N ALA A 138 -5.88 0.00 -20.09
CA ALA A 138 -5.52 -1.25 -20.71
C ALA A 138 -5.69 -1.17 -22.24
N ALA A 139 -4.70 -1.71 -22.96
CA ALA A 139 -4.71 -1.77 -24.41
C ALA A 139 -4.31 -3.19 -24.86
N ALA A 140 -5.27 -3.93 -25.41
CA ALA A 140 -5.02 -5.17 -26.14
C ALA A 140 -6.07 -5.34 -27.26
N PRO A 141 -5.79 -6.18 -28.28
CA PRO A 141 -6.71 -6.38 -29.41
C PRO A 141 -8.10 -6.87 -28.99
N ASN A 142 -8.17 -7.79 -28.01
CA ASN A 142 -9.41 -8.52 -27.70
C ASN A 142 -9.90 -8.33 -26.26
N ASN A 143 -9.12 -7.68 -25.38
CA ASN A 143 -9.51 -7.48 -23.98
C ASN A 143 -8.84 -6.25 -23.39
N GLN A 144 -9.63 -5.26 -22.98
CA GLN A 144 -9.17 -4.00 -22.37
C GLN A 144 -9.52 -3.95 -20.88
N THR A 145 -9.62 -5.12 -20.24
CA THR A 145 -9.91 -5.26 -18.81
C THR A 145 -8.61 -5.17 -18.01
N ILE A 146 -8.60 -4.34 -16.97
CA ILE A 146 -7.56 -4.36 -15.93
C ILE A 146 -7.93 -5.34 -14.84
N LYS A 147 -6.92 -5.90 -14.17
CA LYS A 147 -7.08 -6.66 -12.93
C LYS A 147 -6.13 -6.08 -11.90
N ILE A 148 -6.69 -5.57 -10.80
CA ILE A 148 -5.92 -5.13 -9.65
C ILE A 148 -6.21 -6.11 -8.53
N ALA A 149 -5.17 -6.72 -7.99
CA ALA A 149 -5.26 -7.73 -6.95
C ALA A 149 -4.35 -7.34 -5.77
N ALA A 150 -4.69 -7.86 -4.59
CA ALA A 150 -3.85 -7.80 -3.40
C ALA A 150 -3.39 -9.22 -3.06
N TYR A 151 -2.15 -9.36 -2.59
CA TYR A 151 -1.57 -10.67 -2.27
C TYR A 151 -1.90 -11.07 -0.84
N LEU A 152 -2.44 -12.27 -0.65
CA LEU A 152 -2.77 -12.85 0.64
C LEU A 152 -1.74 -13.94 1.01
N PRO A 153 -0.78 -13.66 1.92
CA PRO A 153 0.29 -14.61 2.23
C PRO A 153 -0.20 -15.90 2.87
N THR A 154 -1.26 -15.84 3.68
CA THR A 154 -1.79 -16.99 4.42
C THR A 154 -2.27 -18.10 3.48
N THR A 155 -2.69 -17.74 2.27
CA THR A 155 -3.14 -18.69 1.23
C THR A 155 -2.23 -18.71 0.01
N ASP A 156 -1.10 -17.99 0.04
CA ASP A 156 -0.14 -17.91 -1.07
C ASP A 156 -0.80 -17.55 -2.42
N ASN A 157 -1.74 -16.60 -2.41
CA ASN A 157 -2.59 -16.32 -3.57
C ASN A 157 -2.91 -14.83 -3.75
N TRP A 158 -3.19 -14.43 -4.99
CA TRP A 158 -3.70 -13.12 -5.35
C TRP A 158 -5.23 -13.09 -5.27
N VAL A 159 -5.77 -12.14 -4.51
CA VAL A 159 -7.21 -11.90 -4.43
C VAL A 159 -7.55 -10.68 -5.28
N THR A 160 -8.36 -10.89 -6.32
CA THR A 160 -8.78 -9.81 -7.24
C THR A 160 -9.68 -8.83 -6.48
N GLN A 161 -9.34 -7.55 -6.54
CA GLN A 161 -10.07 -6.47 -5.88
C GLN A 161 -10.87 -5.64 -6.89
N ILE A 162 -10.29 -5.42 -8.08
CA ILE A 162 -10.92 -4.71 -9.19
C ILE A 162 -10.71 -5.53 -10.47
N GLN A 163 -11.78 -5.74 -11.24
CA GLN A 163 -11.72 -6.33 -12.57
C GLN A 163 -12.73 -5.63 -13.48
N GLU A 164 -12.26 -4.61 -14.20
CA GLU A 164 -13.12 -3.72 -14.98
C GLU A 164 -12.46 -3.31 -16.30
N SER A 165 -13.27 -2.89 -17.27
CA SER A 165 -12.78 -2.36 -18.55
C SER A 165 -12.16 -0.98 -18.34
N ALA A 166 -10.95 -0.76 -18.85
CA ALA A 166 -10.22 0.50 -18.78
C ALA A 166 -9.66 0.89 -20.16
N LYS A 167 -10.54 0.99 -21.18
CA LYS A 167 -10.15 1.34 -22.55
C LYS A 167 -9.49 2.73 -22.64
N GLU A 168 -9.96 3.67 -21.80
CA GLU A 168 -9.33 4.96 -21.58
C GLU A 168 -8.86 5.07 -20.13
N PHE A 169 -8.02 6.07 -19.85
CA PHE A 169 -7.58 6.34 -18.48
C PHE A 169 -8.79 6.54 -17.56
N SER A 170 -8.91 5.64 -16.59
CA SER A 170 -10.02 5.58 -15.66
C SER A 170 -9.48 5.47 -14.24
N ASP A 171 -10.14 6.15 -13.31
CA ASP A 171 -9.82 6.11 -11.90
C ASP A 171 -10.61 4.99 -11.22
N PHE A 172 -9.90 4.09 -10.55
CA PHE A 172 -10.47 3.02 -9.74
C PHE A 172 -10.07 3.22 -8.28
N SER A 173 -11.02 2.97 -7.39
CA SER A 173 -10.81 3.06 -5.95
C SER A 173 -11.50 1.90 -5.25
N ILE A 174 -10.77 1.19 -4.40
CA ILE A 174 -11.32 0.14 -3.55
C ILE A 174 -10.75 0.25 -2.14
N GLN A 175 -11.63 0.16 -1.15
CA GLN A 175 -11.25 0.08 0.26
C GLN A 175 -11.20 -1.39 0.68
N ILE A 176 -10.12 -1.78 1.35
CA ILE A 176 -9.91 -3.12 1.88
C ILE A 176 -9.82 -3.03 3.40
N ASN A 177 -10.77 -3.69 4.06
CA ASN A 177 -10.92 -3.73 5.52
C ASN A 177 -10.39 -5.07 6.07
N ASP A 178 -9.35 -5.61 5.45
CA ASP A 178 -8.75 -6.90 5.80
C ASP A 178 -7.25 -6.73 6.00
N GLN A 179 -6.81 -6.87 7.26
CA GLN A 179 -5.42 -6.72 7.67
C GLN A 179 -4.55 -7.89 7.20
N ASN A 180 -5.12 -9.01 6.74
CA ASN A 180 -4.34 -10.15 6.27
C ASN A 180 -3.53 -9.85 4.99
N PHE A 181 -3.86 -8.75 4.30
CA PHE A 181 -3.08 -8.24 3.17
C PHE A 181 -1.85 -7.40 3.59
N ILE A 182 -1.67 -7.15 4.90
CA ILE A 182 -0.48 -6.48 5.45
C ILE A 182 0.56 -7.55 5.74
N THR A 183 1.55 -7.65 4.87
CA THR A 183 2.63 -8.64 4.97
C THR A 183 3.77 -8.13 5.84
N ASP A 184 4.72 -9.02 6.13
CA ASP A 184 6.01 -8.64 6.72
C ASP A 184 6.84 -7.84 5.69
#